data_AF-A0A151RCM3-F1
#
_entry.id   AF-A0A151RCM3-F1
#
_cell.length_a   1.000
_cell.length_b   1.000
_cell.length_c   1.000
_cell.angle_alpha   90.00
_cell.angle_beta   90.00
_cell.angle_gamma   90.00
#
_symmetry.space_group_name_H-M   'P 1'
#
loop_
_entity.id
_entity.type
_entity.pdbx_description
1 polymer ?
#
loop_
_entity_poly.entity_id
_entity_poly.type
_entity_poly.pdbx_seq_one_letter_code
_entity_poly.pdbx_strand_id
1 'polypeptide(L)' 'MKIHGEKMEQLTIMEKIFRSMTTRFDYVICSIEEFKDVQTMTIDELQSSLLVHEQRMKRLKEEKQAM' A
#
# COMPACT_ATOMS: atom_id res chain seq x y z
N MET A 1 -4.32 27.85 -10.70
CA MET A 1 -4.46 26.43 -10.28
C MET A 1 -3.08 25.91 -9.86
N LYS A 2 -2.84 25.70 -8.55
CA LYS A 2 -1.56 25.20 -7.99
C LYS A 2 -1.64 23.70 -7.71
N ILE A 3 -1.85 22.89 -8.74
CA ILE A 3 -2.04 21.43 -8.60
C ILE A 3 -0.71 20.69 -8.38
N HIS A 4 0.42 21.36 -8.63
CA HIS A 4 1.76 20.77 -8.55
C HIS A 4 2.26 20.55 -7.10
N GLY A 5 1.80 21.37 -6.14
CA GLY A 5 2.21 21.24 -4.74
C GLY A 5 1.61 20.02 -4.05
N GLU A 6 0.31 19.80 -4.25
CA GLU A 6 -0.42 18.66 -3.66
C GLU A 6 0.11 17.30 -4.16
N LYS A 7 0.48 17.20 -5.45
CA LYS A 7 1.06 15.96 -5.99
C LYS A 7 2.41 15.60 -5.35
N MET A 8 3.28 16.59 -5.12
CA MET A 8 4.57 16.37 -4.46
C MET A 8 4.40 15.94 -3.00
N GLU A 9 3.40 16.49 -2.30
CA GLU A 9 3.09 16.11 -0.93
C GLU A 9 2.55 14.67 -0.84
N GLN A 10 1.64 14.28 -1.74
CA GLN A 10 1.12 12.91 -1.84
C GLN A 10 2.26 11.88 -2.08
N LEU A 11 3.19 12.18 -2.99
CA LEU A 11 4.36 11.36 -3.25
C LEU A 11 5.24 11.20 -2.01
N THR A 12 5.52 12.30 -1.32
CA THR A 12 6.34 12.29 -0.09
C THR A 12 5.68 11.45 1.01
N ILE A 13 4.34 11.51 1.12
CA ILE A 13 3.59 10.70 2.09
C ILE A 13 3.64 9.21 1.69
N MET A 14 3.44 8.89 0.40
CA MET A 14 3.57 7.52 -0.13
C MET A 14 4.93 6.91 0.18
N GLU A 15 6.02 7.62 -0.10
CA GLU A 15 7.38 7.15 0.19
C GLU A 15 7.59 6.87 1.69
N LYS A 16 7.05 7.73 2.56
CA LYS A 16 7.11 7.51 4.01
C LYS A 16 6.30 6.29 4.45
N ILE A 17 5.14 6.05 3.82
CA ILE A 17 4.34 4.84 4.09
C ILE A 17 5.13 3.61 3.68
N PHE A 18 5.61 3.53 2.43
CA PHE A 18 6.40 2.38 1.97
C PHE A 18 7.64 2.15 2.83
N ARG A 19 8.35 3.21 3.24
CA ARG A 19 9.51 3.11 4.13
C ARG A 19 9.19 2.67 5.56
N SER A 20 7.97 2.94 6.05
CA SER A 20 7.54 2.59 7.42
C SER A 20 6.80 1.25 7.49
N MET A 21 6.41 0.69 6.34
CA MET A 21 5.76 -0.61 6.29
C MET A 21 6.72 -1.73 6.69
N THR A 22 6.21 -2.69 7.46
CA THR A 22 6.95 -3.89 7.86
C THR A 22 7.11 -4.85 6.69
N THR A 23 8.19 -5.65 6.70
CA THR A 23 8.54 -6.65 5.67
C THR A 23 7.42 -7.63 5.31
N ARG A 24 6.44 -7.81 6.21
CA ARG A 24 5.21 -8.58 5.95
C ARG A 24 4.43 -8.11 4.71
N PHE A 25 4.60 -6.85 4.31
CA PHE A 25 3.93 -6.28 3.15
C PHE A 25 4.85 -6.07 1.94
N ASP A 26 6.12 -6.53 1.98
CA ASP A 26 7.06 -6.34 0.87
C ASP A 26 6.50 -6.83 -0.47
N TYR A 27 5.81 -7.98 -0.46
CA TYR A 27 5.13 -8.50 -1.65
C TYR A 27 4.10 -7.52 -2.24
N VAL A 28 3.37 -6.82 -1.38
CA VAL A 28 2.36 -5.84 -1.77
C VAL A 28 3.01 -4.60 -2.34
N ILE A 29 4.11 -4.15 -1.72
CA ILE A 29 4.89 -3.00 -2.19
C ILE A 29 5.49 -3.31 -3.57
N CYS A 30 6.19 -4.44 -3.73
CA CYS A 30 6.73 -4.84 -5.03
C CYS A 30 5.63 -4.95 -6.09
N SER A 31 4.48 -5.56 -5.76
CA SER A 31 3.36 -5.64 -6.70
C SER A 31 2.84 -4.26 -7.09
N ILE A 32 2.80 -3.31 -6.15
CA ILE A 32 2.39 -1.93 -6.46
C ILE A 32 3.44 -1.28 -7.36
N GLU A 33 4.73 -1.37 -7.04
CA GLU A 33 5.82 -0.80 -7.83
C GLU A 33 5.91 -1.40 -9.25
N GLU A 34 5.61 -2.69 -9.40
CA GLU A 34 5.67 -3.40 -10.70
C GLU A 34 4.43 -3.18 -11.57
N PHE A 35 3.23 -3.12 -10.97
CA PHE A 35 1.97 -3.12 -11.71
C PHE A 35 1.22 -1.78 -11.71
N LYS A 36 1.56 -0.85 -10.81
CA LYS A 36 0.94 0.48 -10.72
C LYS A 36 2.02 1.56 -10.66
N ASP A 37 1.78 2.67 -11.34
CA ASP A 37 2.63 3.84 -11.16
C ASP A 37 2.27 4.51 -9.82
N VAL A 38 3.19 4.41 -8.85
CA VAL A 38 3.10 5.08 -7.53
C VAL A 38 2.85 6.58 -7.67
N GLN A 39 3.27 7.20 -8.79
CA GLN A 39 3.02 8.61 -9.06
C GLN A 39 1.60 8.95 -9.51
N THR A 40 0.80 7.94 -9.85
CA THR A 40 -0.60 8.08 -10.25
C THR A 40 -1.56 7.58 -9.19
N MET A 41 -1.09 6.75 -8.26
CA MET A 41 -1.90 6.19 -7.19
C MET A 41 -2.16 7.23 -6.09
N THR A 42 -3.41 7.29 -5.61
CA THR A 42 -3.76 8.17 -4.48
C THR A 42 -3.55 7.46 -3.14
N ILE A 43 -3.46 8.24 -2.05
CA ILE A 43 -3.36 7.69 -0.69
C ILE A 43 -4.55 6.79 -0.35
N ASP A 44 -5.77 7.18 -0.75
CA ASP A 44 -6.99 6.40 -0.50
C ASP A 44 -6.96 5.04 -1.21
N GLU A 45 -6.46 5.00 -2.46
CA GLU A 45 -6.30 3.74 -3.20
C GLU A 45 -5.29 2.81 -2.52
N LEU A 46 -4.14 3.35 -2.07
CA LEU A 46 -3.15 2.57 -1.33
C LEU A 46 -3.75 2.01 -0.04
N GLN A 47 -4.40 2.86 0.76
CA GLN A 47 -5.00 2.44 2.03
C GLN A 47 -6.06 1.33 1.83
N SER A 48 -6.92 1.48 0.81
CA SER A 48 -7.92 0.47 0.47
C SER A 48 -7.28 -0.86 0.07
N SER A 49 -6.23 -0.83 -0.75
CA SER A 49 -5.47 -2.02 -1.16
C SER A 49 -4.83 -2.73 0.04
N LEU A 50 -4.15 -1.98 0.91
CA LEU A 50 -3.50 -2.52 2.10
C LEU A 50 -4.49 -3.15 3.07
N LEU A 51 -5.64 -2.52 3.30
CA LEU A 51 -6.68 -3.03 4.19
C LEU A 51 -7.23 -4.37 3.69
N VAL A 52 -7.52 -4.48 2.39
CA VAL A 52 -8.02 -5.74 1.80
C VAL A 52 -6.98 -6.85 1.93
N HIS A 53 -5.70 -6.54 1.74
CA HIS A 53 -4.62 -7.51 1.90
C HIS A 53 -4.41 -7.93 3.36
N GLU A 54 -4.46 -7.01 4.31
CA GLU A 54 -4.39 -7.34 5.73
C GLU A 54 -5.52 -8.30 6.14
N GLN A 55 -6.76 -8.01 5.72
CA GLN A 55 -7.90 -8.88 5.99
C GLN A 55 -7.74 -10.27 5.37
N ARG A 56 -7.25 -10.37 4.14
CA ARG A 56 -6.97 -11.67 3.49
C ARG A 56 -5.90 -12.44 4.24
N MET A 57 -4.79 -11.79 4.62
CA MET A 57 -3.74 -12.44 5.39
C MET A 57 -4.23 -12.91 6.76
N LYS A 58 -5.11 -12.15 7.40
CA LYS A 58 -5.71 -12.54 8.69
C LYS A 58 -6.56 -13.80 8.54
N ARG A 59 -7.44 -13.86 7.53
CA ARG A 59 -8.24 -15.06 7.24
C ARG A 59 -7.38 -16.29 6.95
N LEU A 60 -6.34 -16.15 6.13
CA LEU A 60 -5.42 -17.26 5.82
C LEU A 60 -4.69 -17.77 7.08
N LYS A 61 -4.39 -16.89 8.03
CA LYS A 61 -3.77 -17.27 9.30
C LYS A 61 -4.75 -18.03 10.20
N GLU A 62 -6.00 -17.58 10.26
CA GLU A 62 -7.08 -18.25 11.00
C GLU A 62 -7.39 -19.64 10.43
N GLU A 63 -7.49 -19.76 9.10
CA GLU A 63 -7.68 -21.05 8.41
C GLU A 63 -6.50 -22.01 8.66
N LYS A 64 -5.26 -21.54 8.63
CA LYS A 64 -4.08 -22.35 8.95
C LYS A 64 -4.01 -22.79 10.42
N GLN A 65 -4.61 -22.06 11.35
CA GLN A 65 -4.64 -22.42 12.78
C GLN A 65 -5.79 -23.37 13.12
N ALA A 66 -6.81 -23.46 12.26
CA ALA A 66 -7.94 -24.37 12.40
C ALA A 66 -7.71 -25.75 11.76
N MET A 67 -6.55 -25.96 11.12
CA MET A 67 -6.12 -27.19 10.44
C MET A 67 -5.03 -27.90 11.24
#